data_AF-A0A661PP71-F1
#
_entry.id   AF-A0A661PP71-F1
#
_cell.length_a   1.000
_cell.length_b   1.000
_cell.length_c   1.000
_cell.angle_alpha   90.00
_cell.angle_beta   90.00
_cell.angle_gamma   90.00
#
_symmetry.space_group_name_H-M   'P 1'
#
loop_
_entity.id
_entity.type
_entity.pdbx_description
1 polymer ?
#
loop_
_entity_poly.entity_id
_entity_poly.type
_entity_poly.pdbx_seq_one_letter_code
_entity_poly.pdbx_strand_id
1 'polypeptide(L)'
;PLKEYFFDAKNISRRNWCIIRAINDGYKQSEIASFLNISAVLVSKIIKNHRQKIKLFDRLQQKGVFWSYSKTFIFKEACESLLCEYALKYGDFEDLKTLFSLYGKTRVKNIWEEKLVEDQRFQKFNLFLARVFLGMDLESSYFKRNKSARFEKFRLLAS
;
A
#
# COMPACT_ATOMS: atom_id res chain seq x y z
N PRO A 1 -12.41 21.89 -16.43
CA PRO A 1 -13.67 21.11 -16.63
C PRO A 1 -13.50 19.62 -16.29
N LEU A 2 -14.56 18.87 -15.91
CA LEU A 2 -14.44 17.42 -15.61
C LEU A 2 -13.76 16.62 -16.74
N LYS A 3 -13.93 17.03 -18.01
CA LYS A 3 -13.25 16.44 -19.17
C LYS A 3 -11.71 16.42 -19.03
N GLU A 4 -11.11 17.46 -18.43
CA GLU A 4 -9.66 17.56 -18.24
C GLU A 4 -9.13 16.54 -17.21
N TYR A 5 -9.94 16.20 -16.20
CA TYR A 5 -9.57 15.21 -15.20
C TYR A 5 -9.54 13.80 -15.79
N PHE A 6 -10.47 13.50 -16.68
CA PHE A 6 -10.70 12.13 -17.16
C PHE A 6 -10.20 11.87 -18.58
N PHE A 7 -9.58 12.86 -19.23
CA PHE A 7 -9.05 12.74 -20.59
C PHE A 7 -8.12 11.52 -20.80
N ASP A 8 -7.29 11.19 -19.80
CA ASP A 8 -6.34 10.06 -19.83
C ASP A 8 -6.65 8.99 -18.77
N ALA A 9 -7.89 8.91 -18.29
CA ALA A 9 -8.30 7.96 -17.26
C ALA A 9 -8.59 6.55 -17.83
N LYS A 10 -7.67 5.99 -18.62
CA LYS A 10 -7.85 4.71 -19.33
C LYS A 10 -7.88 3.50 -18.41
N ASN A 11 -7.17 3.55 -17.27
CA ASN A 11 -7.14 2.47 -16.30
C ASN A 11 -7.92 2.82 -15.01
N ILE A 12 -8.35 1.79 -14.29
CA ILE A 12 -9.19 1.93 -13.08
C ILE A 12 -8.48 2.75 -12.00
N SER A 13 -7.17 2.52 -11.79
CA SER A 13 -6.38 3.22 -10.78
C SER A 13 -6.31 4.73 -11.05
N ARG A 14 -6.05 5.11 -12.30
CA ARG A 14 -5.99 6.50 -12.75
C ARG A 14 -7.35 7.16 -12.66
N ARG A 15 -8.42 6.47 -13.11
CA ARG A 15 -9.80 6.95 -12.95
C ARG A 15 -10.12 7.24 -11.48
N ASN A 16 -9.83 6.29 -10.59
CA ASN A 16 -10.09 6.45 -9.16
C ASN A 16 -9.30 7.63 -8.58
N TRP A 17 -8.04 7.81 -8.98
CA TRP A 17 -7.24 8.97 -8.59
C TRP A 17 -7.84 10.30 -9.10
N CYS A 18 -8.31 10.34 -10.36
CA CYS A 18 -8.96 11.52 -10.92
C CYS A 18 -10.27 11.86 -10.20
N ILE A 19 -11.06 10.85 -9.79
CA ILE A 19 -12.25 11.04 -8.94
C ILE A 19 -11.88 11.74 -7.64
N ILE A 20 -10.86 11.26 -6.94
CA ILE A 20 -10.41 11.87 -5.67
C ILE A 20 -9.96 13.32 -5.90
N ARG A 21 -9.18 13.57 -6.96
CA ARG A 21 -8.70 14.92 -7.28
C ARG A 21 -9.87 15.87 -7.56
N ALA A 22 -10.82 15.46 -8.39
CA ALA A 22 -12.00 16.27 -8.69
C ALA A 22 -12.84 16.59 -7.43
N ILE A 23 -12.98 15.64 -6.51
CA ILE A 23 -13.66 15.89 -5.23
C ILE A 23 -12.91 16.94 -4.39
N ASN A 24 -11.59 16.84 -4.31
CA ASN A 24 -10.78 17.81 -3.56
C ASN A 24 -10.84 19.22 -4.17
N ASP A 25 -11.03 19.30 -5.49
CA ASP A 25 -11.19 20.56 -6.23
C ASP A 25 -12.64 21.09 -6.21
N GLY A 26 -13.54 20.45 -5.45
CA GLY A 26 -14.87 20.97 -5.12
C GLY A 26 -16.05 20.38 -5.92
N TYR A 27 -15.81 19.45 -6.85
CA TYR A 27 -16.90 18.82 -7.62
C TYR A 27 -17.77 17.91 -6.74
N LYS A 28 -19.08 17.85 -7.02
CA LYS A 28 -20.00 16.97 -6.30
C LYS A 28 -19.88 15.53 -6.78
N GLN A 29 -20.10 14.59 -5.87
CA GLN A 29 -20.09 13.15 -6.21
C GLN A 29 -21.12 12.79 -7.28
N SER A 30 -22.30 13.43 -7.24
CA SER A 30 -23.35 13.24 -8.23
C SER A 30 -22.92 13.68 -9.62
N GLU A 31 -22.21 14.80 -9.73
CA GLU A 31 -21.71 15.34 -11.02
C GLU A 31 -20.68 14.40 -11.64
N ILE A 32 -19.73 13.91 -10.83
CA ILE A 32 -18.70 12.96 -11.28
C ILE A 32 -19.34 11.61 -11.68
N ALA A 33 -20.31 11.13 -10.90
CA ALA A 33 -21.01 9.88 -11.18
C ALA A 33 -21.76 9.95 -12.52
N SER A 34 -22.53 11.03 -12.74
CA SER A 34 -23.23 11.28 -14.00
C SER A 34 -22.25 11.42 -15.17
N PHE A 35 -21.15 12.15 -15.00
CA PHE A 35 -20.14 12.35 -16.05
C PHE A 35 -19.47 11.04 -16.49
N LEU A 36 -19.16 10.15 -15.53
CA LEU A 36 -18.50 8.87 -15.81
C LEU A 36 -19.48 7.74 -16.15
N ASN A 37 -20.79 8.00 -16.09
CA ASN A 37 -21.84 6.99 -16.21
C ASN A 37 -21.64 5.79 -15.25
N ILE A 38 -21.33 6.10 -13.98
CA ILE A 38 -21.18 5.11 -12.91
C ILE A 38 -22.10 5.44 -11.74
N SER A 39 -22.37 4.46 -10.87
CA SER A 39 -23.19 4.71 -9.70
C SER A 39 -22.51 5.66 -8.70
N ALA A 40 -23.29 6.57 -8.10
CA ALA A 40 -22.81 7.43 -7.02
C ALA A 40 -22.30 6.61 -5.81
N VAL A 41 -22.85 5.42 -5.62
CA VAL A 41 -22.40 4.45 -4.60
C VAL A 41 -20.95 4.00 -4.85
N LEU A 42 -20.58 3.74 -6.12
CA LEU A 42 -19.21 3.38 -6.47
C LEU A 42 -18.24 4.54 -6.18
N VAL A 43 -18.60 5.76 -6.54
CA VAL A 43 -17.82 6.98 -6.25
C VAL A 43 -17.62 7.13 -4.74
N SER A 44 -18.71 7.00 -3.97
CA SER A 44 -18.67 7.05 -2.50
C SER A 44 -17.75 5.98 -1.91
N LYS A 45 -17.81 4.74 -2.42
CA LYS A 45 -16.92 3.65 -1.99
C LYS A 45 -15.45 3.95 -2.27
N ILE A 46 -15.13 4.51 -3.44
CA ILE A 46 -13.76 4.92 -3.80
C ILE A 46 -13.25 5.99 -2.83
N ILE A 47 -14.07 7.01 -2.56
CA ILE A 47 -13.73 8.09 -1.62
C ILE A 47 -13.53 7.54 -0.21
N LYS A 48 -14.44 6.69 0.27
CA LYS A 48 -14.34 6.06 1.59
C LYS A 48 -13.05 5.27 1.72
N ASN A 49 -12.71 4.44 0.73
CA ASN A 49 -11.46 3.67 0.73
C ASN A 49 -10.24 4.58 0.73
N HIS A 50 -10.23 5.66 -0.06
CA HIS A 50 -9.12 6.61 -0.07
C HIS A 50 -8.93 7.31 1.28
N ARG A 51 -10.03 7.74 1.91
CA ARG A 51 -9.99 8.33 3.27
C ARG A 51 -9.44 7.36 4.31
N GLN A 52 -9.78 6.07 4.21
CA GLN A 52 -9.24 5.06 5.12
C GLN A 52 -7.72 4.85 4.92
N LYS A 53 -7.22 4.94 3.68
CA LYS A 53 -5.78 4.91 3.41
C LYS A 53 -5.05 6.10 4.02
N ILE A 54 -5.62 7.30 3.91
CA ILE A 54 -5.08 8.51 4.58
C ILE A 54 -5.06 8.31 6.10
N LYS A 55 -6.17 7.85 6.69
CA LYS A 55 -6.24 7.59 8.14
C LYS A 55 -5.19 6.59 8.62
N LEU A 56 -4.95 5.52 7.86
CA LEU A 56 -3.88 4.56 8.18
C LEU A 56 -2.51 5.23 8.15
N PHE A 57 -2.23 6.02 7.11
CA PHE A 57 -0.99 6.77 6.98
C PHE A 57 -0.78 7.73 8.15
N ASP A 58 -1.78 8.57 8.46
CA ASP A 58 -1.71 9.55 9.54
C ASP A 58 -1.45 8.86 10.90
N ARG A 59 -2.12 7.73 11.15
CA ARG A 59 -1.92 6.94 12.38
C ARG A 59 -0.49 6.40 12.48
N LEU A 60 0.05 5.85 11.38
CA LEU A 60 1.44 5.37 11.35
C LEU A 60 2.45 6.51 11.50
N GLN A 61 2.16 7.67 10.90
CA GLN A 61 2.99 8.86 11.04
C GLN A 61 3.01 9.38 12.49
N GLN A 62 1.86 9.43 13.16
CA GLN A 62 1.76 9.81 14.57
C GLN A 62 2.52 8.86 15.49
N LYS A 63 2.59 7.57 15.14
CA LYS A 63 3.41 6.56 15.85
C LYS A 63 4.91 6.66 15.55
N GLY A 64 5.33 7.57 14.67
CA GLY A 64 6.75 7.73 14.29
C GLY A 64 7.28 6.62 13.38
N VAL A 65 6.40 5.86 12.70
CA VAL A 65 6.80 4.76 11.81
C VAL A 65 7.71 5.25 10.67
N PHE A 66 7.48 6.46 10.19
CA PHE A 66 8.27 7.09 9.12
C PHE A 66 9.44 7.93 9.64
N TRP A 67 10.14 7.47 10.69
CA TRP A 67 11.23 8.20 11.36
C TRP A 67 12.38 8.65 10.43
N SER A 68 12.57 8.00 9.28
CA SER A 68 13.57 8.36 8.28
C SER A 68 13.10 9.42 7.27
N TYR A 69 11.84 9.86 7.35
CA TYR A 69 11.26 10.87 6.46
C TYR A 69 11.08 12.20 7.18
N SER A 70 10.92 13.27 6.39
CA SER A 70 10.67 14.60 6.95
C SER A 70 9.37 14.63 7.75
N LYS A 71 9.27 15.53 8.73
CA LYS A 71 8.02 15.77 9.46
C LYS A 71 6.91 16.31 8.56
N THR A 72 7.27 16.87 7.41
CA THR A 72 6.34 17.37 6.38
C THR A 72 5.93 16.29 5.38
N PHE A 73 6.30 15.03 5.59
CA PHE A 73 5.96 13.92 4.70
C PHE A 73 4.43 13.73 4.64
N ILE A 74 3.87 13.79 3.43
CA ILE A 74 2.43 13.70 3.22
C ILE A 74 2.03 12.39 2.52
N PHE A 75 0.80 11.95 2.72
CA PHE A 75 0.27 10.74 2.09
C PHE A 75 0.40 10.73 0.55
N LYS A 76 0.33 11.90 -0.10
CA LYS A 76 0.48 12.01 -1.56
C LYS A 76 1.89 11.62 -2.05
N GLU A 77 2.90 11.83 -1.22
CA GLU A 77 4.29 11.47 -1.50
C GLU A 77 4.58 10.01 -1.12
N ALA A 78 3.82 9.48 -0.14
CA ALA A 78 3.87 8.08 0.22
C ALA A 78 3.31 7.21 -0.91
N CYS A 79 4.20 6.64 -1.71
CA CYS A 79 3.80 5.62 -2.67
C CYS A 79 3.21 4.41 -1.93
N GLU A 80 2.27 3.70 -2.59
CA GLU A 80 1.59 2.55 -2.01
C GLU A 80 2.57 1.49 -1.48
N SER A 81 3.64 1.21 -2.21
CA SER A 81 4.63 0.22 -1.80
C SER A 81 5.33 0.59 -0.51
N LEU A 82 5.66 1.87 -0.32
CA LEU A 82 6.34 2.38 0.86
C LEU A 82 5.42 2.34 2.08
N LEU A 83 4.16 2.80 1.95
CA LEU A 83 3.21 2.71 3.04
C LEU A 83 3.01 1.24 3.48
N CYS A 84 2.83 0.33 2.52
CA CYS A 84 2.71 -1.10 2.80
C CYS A 84 3.98 -1.66 3.45
N GLU A 85 5.17 -1.32 2.95
CA GLU A 85 6.45 -1.80 3.49
C GLU A 85 6.62 -1.37 4.95
N TYR A 86 6.42 -0.09 5.26
CA TYR A 86 6.58 0.44 6.61
C TYR A 86 5.49 -0.06 7.57
N ALA A 87 4.24 -0.14 7.10
CA ALA A 87 3.15 -0.72 7.87
C ALA A 87 3.41 -2.21 8.16
N LEU A 88 3.97 -2.95 7.21
CA LEU A 88 4.39 -4.33 7.46
C LEU A 88 5.51 -4.36 8.49
N LYS A 89 6.60 -3.61 8.33
CA LYS A 89 7.77 -3.69 9.24
C LYS A 89 7.48 -3.24 10.68
N TYR A 90 6.65 -2.22 10.85
CA TYR A 90 6.54 -1.50 12.13
C TYR A 90 5.11 -1.22 12.59
N GLY A 91 4.10 -1.55 11.76
CA GLY A 91 2.70 -1.40 12.16
C GLY A 91 2.31 -2.42 13.24
N ASP A 92 1.33 -2.04 14.06
CA ASP A 92 0.74 -2.97 15.02
C ASP A 92 -0.30 -3.90 14.37
N PHE A 93 -0.90 -4.78 15.15
CA PHE A 93 -1.88 -5.74 14.66
C PHE A 93 -3.10 -5.07 13.98
N GLU A 94 -3.58 -3.94 14.50
CA GLU A 94 -4.72 -3.22 13.93
C GLU A 94 -4.33 -2.49 12.63
N ASP A 95 -3.12 -1.95 12.56
CA ASP A 95 -2.53 -1.40 11.34
C ASP A 95 -2.44 -2.46 10.25
N LEU A 96 -1.94 -3.65 10.57
CA LEU A 96 -1.86 -4.77 9.63
C LEU A 96 -3.24 -5.21 9.14
N LYS A 97 -4.22 -5.41 10.04
CA LYS A 97 -5.60 -5.74 9.64
C LYS A 97 -6.18 -4.69 8.68
N THR A 98 -5.96 -3.42 8.99
CA THR A 98 -6.41 -2.31 8.14
C THR A 98 -5.71 -2.33 6.78
N LEU A 99 -4.39 -2.55 6.76
CA LEU A 99 -3.58 -2.64 5.55
C LEU A 99 -4.10 -3.75 4.62
N PHE A 100 -4.25 -4.96 5.15
CA PHE A 100 -4.75 -6.12 4.39
C PHE A 100 -6.17 -5.91 3.87
N SER A 101 -7.05 -5.24 4.65
CA SER A 101 -8.40 -4.89 4.20
C SER A 101 -8.41 -3.85 3.08
N LEU A 102 -7.46 -2.90 3.06
CA LEU A 102 -7.45 -1.78 2.11
C LEU A 102 -6.77 -2.09 0.78
N TYR A 103 -5.71 -2.88 0.83
CA TYR A 103 -4.87 -3.20 -0.35
C TYR A 103 -5.08 -4.62 -0.85
N GLY A 104 -5.71 -5.47 -0.04
CA GLY A 104 -5.95 -6.87 -0.38
C GLY A 104 -4.71 -7.74 -0.15
N LYS A 105 -4.97 -9.02 0.12
CA LYS A 105 -3.96 -10.02 0.46
C LYS A 105 -2.87 -10.16 -0.61
N THR A 106 -3.26 -10.26 -1.88
CA THR A 106 -2.33 -10.46 -2.99
C THR A 106 -1.33 -9.32 -3.13
N ARG A 107 -1.80 -8.07 -3.07
CA ARG A 107 -0.93 -6.91 -3.26
C ARG A 107 0.06 -6.74 -2.11
N VAL A 108 -0.44 -6.87 -0.87
CA VAL A 108 0.40 -6.78 0.32
C VAL A 108 1.40 -7.93 0.38
N LYS A 109 1.00 -9.15 -0.04
CA LYS A 109 1.89 -10.31 -0.14
C LYS A 109 3.06 -10.04 -1.09
N ASN A 110 2.82 -9.51 -2.29
CA ASN A 110 3.90 -9.24 -3.25
C ASN A 110 4.92 -8.25 -2.66
N ILE A 111 4.45 -7.20 -1.97
CA ILE A 111 5.34 -6.23 -1.33
C ILE A 111 6.12 -6.87 -0.17
N TRP A 112 5.47 -7.74 0.61
CA TRP A 112 6.14 -8.51 1.66
C TRP A 112 7.24 -9.42 1.10
N GLU A 113 6.96 -10.16 0.02
CA GLU A 113 7.95 -11.02 -0.66
C GLU A 113 9.12 -10.21 -1.21
N GLU A 114 8.85 -9.08 -1.87
CA GLU A 114 9.88 -8.23 -2.48
C GLU A 114 10.75 -7.46 -1.46
N LYS A 115 10.18 -7.07 -0.31
CA LYS A 115 10.83 -6.09 0.60
C LYS A 115 11.20 -6.63 1.98
N LEU A 116 10.52 -7.67 2.47
CA LEU A 116 10.67 -8.13 3.86
C LEU A 116 11.21 -9.55 3.97
N VAL A 117 10.85 -10.46 3.05
CA VAL A 117 11.21 -11.89 3.16
C VAL A 117 12.72 -12.11 3.25
N GLU A 118 13.53 -11.31 2.53
CA GLU A 118 14.99 -11.42 2.55
C GLU A 118 15.65 -10.77 3.78
N ASP A 119 14.93 -9.93 4.53
CA ASP A 119 15.50 -9.24 5.69
C ASP A 119 15.45 -10.13 6.93
N GLN A 120 16.61 -10.72 7.26
CA GLN A 120 16.75 -11.66 8.37
C GLN A 120 16.36 -11.06 9.73
N ARG A 121 16.41 -9.73 9.89
CA ARG A 121 16.02 -9.05 11.14
C ARG A 121 14.55 -9.28 11.47
N PHE A 122 13.72 -9.50 10.45
CA PHE A 122 12.28 -9.70 10.59
C PHE A 122 11.87 -11.18 10.51
N GLN A 123 12.78 -12.16 10.63
CA GLN A 123 12.44 -13.57 10.37
C GLN A 123 11.26 -14.10 11.21
N LYS A 124 11.24 -13.84 12.52
CA LYS A 124 10.11 -14.25 13.39
C LYS A 124 8.81 -13.53 13.00
N PHE A 125 8.92 -12.27 12.64
CA PHE A 125 7.79 -11.43 12.27
C PHE A 125 7.24 -11.79 10.87
N ASN A 126 8.11 -12.13 9.92
CA ASN A 126 7.74 -12.68 8.61
C ASN A 126 7.00 -14.01 8.74
N LEU A 127 7.43 -14.88 9.65
CA LEU A 127 6.71 -16.11 9.94
C LEU A 127 5.32 -15.83 10.52
N PHE A 128 5.20 -14.86 11.43
CA PHE A 128 3.93 -14.40 11.96
C PHE A 128 3.00 -13.86 10.84
N LEU A 129 3.50 -12.95 10.00
CA LEU A 129 2.74 -12.39 8.87
C LEU A 129 2.27 -13.51 7.92
N ALA A 130 3.17 -14.43 7.59
CA ALA A 130 2.88 -15.54 6.69
C ALA A 130 1.75 -16.43 7.22
N ARG A 131 1.79 -16.79 8.50
CA ARG A 131 0.78 -17.66 9.11
C ARG A 131 -0.54 -16.95 9.35
N VAL A 132 -0.51 -15.77 9.96
CA VAL A 132 -1.72 -15.09 10.44
C VAL A 132 -2.44 -14.32 9.35
N PHE A 133 -1.71 -13.59 8.51
CA PHE A 133 -2.33 -12.74 7.48
C PHE A 133 -2.30 -13.38 6.09
N LEU A 134 -1.28 -14.20 5.80
CA LEU A 134 -1.16 -14.88 4.50
C LEU A 134 -1.73 -16.29 4.48
N GLY A 135 -2.06 -16.87 5.64
CA GLY A 135 -2.60 -18.24 5.74
C GLY A 135 -1.66 -19.28 5.11
N MET A 136 -0.36 -19.04 5.16
CA MET A 136 0.66 -19.94 4.65
C MET A 136 1.17 -20.82 5.80
N ASP A 137 1.17 -22.12 5.59
CA ASP A 137 1.81 -23.06 6.50
C ASP A 137 3.29 -23.18 6.14
N LEU A 138 4.12 -22.37 6.81
CA LEU A 138 5.56 -22.34 6.60
C LEU A 138 6.29 -22.81 7.85
N GLU A 139 7.29 -23.66 7.65
CA GLU A 139 8.33 -23.91 8.63
C GLU A 139 9.35 -22.77 8.65
N SER A 140 9.99 -22.55 9.81
CA SER A 140 11.01 -21.49 10.00
C SER A 140 12.20 -21.60 9.03
N SER A 141 12.40 -22.78 8.43
CA SER A 141 13.41 -23.11 7.43
C SER A 141 13.19 -22.38 6.08
N TYR A 142 11.97 -21.93 5.77
CA TYR A 142 11.64 -21.21 4.53
C TYR A 142 12.49 -19.95 4.34
N PHE A 143 12.72 -19.18 5.40
CA PHE A 143 13.49 -17.94 5.36
C PHE A 143 15.01 -18.16 5.45
N LYS A 144 15.47 -19.39 5.66
CA LYS A 144 16.91 -19.72 5.77
C LYS A 144 17.58 -20.00 4.41
N ARG A 145 16.82 -20.15 3.32
CA ARG A 145 17.35 -20.58 2.01
C ARG A 145 17.47 -19.52 0.90
N ASN A 146 16.89 -18.33 1.04
CA ASN A 146 17.02 -17.32 -0.01
C ASN A 146 18.31 -16.50 0.16
N LYS A 147 19.41 -17.00 -0.39
CA LYS A 147 20.55 -16.13 -0.78
C LYS A 147 20.01 -15.16 -1.82
N SER A 148 19.99 -13.86 -1.50
CA SER A 148 19.38 -12.86 -2.37
C SER A 148 20.07 -12.79 -3.73
N ALA A 149 19.30 -12.50 -4.78
CA ALA A 149 19.84 -12.18 -6.11
C ALA A 149 20.81 -10.98 -6.05
N ARG A 150 20.66 -10.11 -5.05
CA ARG A 150 21.58 -9.01 -4.74
C ARG A 150 22.92 -9.52 -4.21
N PHE A 151 22.93 -10.55 -3.36
CA PHE A 151 24.15 -11.18 -2.85
C PHE A 151 24.92 -11.89 -3.96
N GLU A 152 24.22 -12.59 -4.86
CA GLU A 152 24.84 -13.18 -6.06
C GLU A 152 25.38 -12.10 -7.02
N LYS A 153 24.65 -10.99 -7.23
CA LYS A 153 25.18 -9.84 -7.99
C LYS A 153 26.43 -9.25 -7.36
N PHE A 154 26.49 -9.10 -6.04
CA PHE A 154 27.69 -8.62 -5.35
C PHE A 154 28.84 -9.63 -5.42
N ARG A 155 28.56 -10.94 -5.35
CA ARG A 155 29.57 -11.99 -5.51
C ARG A 155 30.20 -11.97 -6.91
N LEU A 156 29.40 -11.76 -7.96
CA LEU A 156 29.86 -11.65 -9.35
C LEU A 156 30.65 -10.35 -9.65
N LEU A 157 30.45 -9.30 -8.86
CA LEU A 157 31.17 -8.03 -9.00
C LEU A 157 32.46 -7.98 -8.16
N ALA A 158 32.61 -8.88 -7.19
CA ALA A 158 33.79 -9.00 -6.33
C ALA A 158 34.78 -10.10 -6.80
N SER A 159 34.45 -10.79 -7.90
CA SER A 159 35.33 -11.72 -8.64
C SER A 159 35.90 -11.05 -9.88
#